data_AF-A0A540V3I8-F1
#
_entry.id   AF-A0A540V3I8-F1
#
_cell.length_a   1.000
_cell.length_b   1.000
_cell.length_c   1.000
_cell.angle_alpha   90.00
_cell.angle_beta   90.00
_cell.angle_gamma   90.00
#
_symmetry.space_group_name_H-M   'P 1'
#
loop_
_entity.id
_entity.type
_entity.pdbx_description
1 polymer ?
#
loop_
_entity_poly.entity_id
_entity_poly.type
_entity_poly.pdbx_seq_one_letter_code
_entity_poly.pdbx_strand_id
1 'polypeptide(L)'
;MRNIGLYILSPVLSFIAGIFSYMLILKWVWNETLGGDLAAILFYGGIIFLTICFPIYLGVIHLIDKCFHQYKGLLYPLGCMLVFFIPTLFLNLLFGSFDLLSPESMLFHSFFLTAGFIFGVCHWCLKHTFI
;
A
#
# COMPACT_ATOMS: atom_id res chain seq x y z
N MET A 1 3.49 -18.49 14.53
CA MET A 1 3.50 -17.00 14.62
C MET A 1 3.93 -16.31 13.32
N ARG A 2 4.95 -16.80 12.60
CA ARG A 2 5.40 -16.22 11.32
C ARG A 2 4.28 -15.96 10.31
N ASN A 3 3.42 -16.93 10.04
CA ASN A 3 2.32 -16.77 9.07
C ASN A 3 1.29 -15.71 9.49
N ILE A 4 1.00 -15.59 10.79
CA ILE A 4 0.11 -14.53 11.32
C ILE A 4 0.74 -13.15 11.09
N GLY A 5 2.05 -13.03 11.33
CA GLY A 5 2.78 -11.80 11.04
C GLY A 5 2.71 -11.42 9.56
N LEU A 6 2.98 -12.37 8.67
CA LEU A 6 3.03 -12.12 7.23
C LEU A 6 1.65 -11.80 6.64
N TYR A 7 0.61 -12.56 7.00
CA TYR A 7 -0.70 -12.45 6.34
C TYR A 7 -1.73 -11.60 7.08
N ILE A 8 -1.46 -11.21 8.33
CA ILE A 8 -2.40 -10.38 9.12
C ILE A 8 -1.72 -9.09 9.56
N LEU A 9 -0.58 -9.19 10.26
CA LEU A 9 0.06 -8.00 10.82
C LEU A 9 0.60 -7.08 9.71
N SER A 10 1.29 -7.64 8.72
CA SER A 10 1.88 -6.84 7.63
C SER A 10 0.85 -6.08 6.79
N PRO A 11 -0.28 -6.68 6.33
CA PRO A 11 -1.29 -5.92 5.60
C PRO A 11 -2.01 -4.90 6.49
N VAL A 12 -2.27 -5.20 7.77
CA VAL A 12 -2.90 -4.25 8.69
C VAL A 12 -2.02 -3.02 8.93
N LEU A 13 -0.73 -3.22 9.23
CA LEU A 13 0.21 -2.12 9.43
C LEU A 13 0.41 -1.31 8.14
N SER A 14 0.52 -2.00 7.01
CA SER A 14 0.62 -1.38 5.68
C SER A 14 -0.59 -0.50 5.37
N PHE A 15 -1.80 -0.99 5.61
CA PHE A 15 -3.03 -0.24 5.39
C PHE A 15 -3.11 1.00 6.29
N ILE A 16 -2.86 0.84 7.60
CA ILE A 16 -2.86 1.95 8.56
C ILE A 16 -1.84 3.02 8.16
N ALA A 17 -0.62 2.62 7.79
CA ALA A 17 0.41 3.55 7.36
C ALA A 17 0.04 4.28 6.06
N GLY A 18 -0.62 3.58 5.11
CA GLY A 18 -1.18 4.19 3.91
C GLY A 18 -2.20 5.27 4.27
N ILE A 19 -3.18 4.96 5.13
CA ILE A 19 -4.20 5.95 5.57
C ILE A 19 -3.53 7.15 6.23
N PHE A 20 -2.55 6.91 7.09
CA PHE A 20 -1.84 7.99 7.75
C PHE A 20 -1.11 8.90 6.75
N SER A 21 -0.46 8.31 5.74
CA SER A 21 0.20 9.05 4.64
C SER A 21 -0.80 9.90 3.85
N TYR A 22 -1.95 9.33 3.49
CA TYR A 22 -3.04 10.04 2.83
C TYR A 22 -3.47 11.26 3.65
N MET A 23 -3.78 11.06 4.93
CA MET A 23 -4.25 12.11 5.84
C MET A 23 -3.20 13.22 6.01
N LEU A 24 -1.93 12.83 6.17
CA LEU A 24 -0.83 13.75 6.38
C LEU A 24 -0.60 14.62 5.14
N ILE A 25 -0.61 14.04 3.94
CA ILE A 25 -0.42 14.79 2.70
C ILE A 25 -1.61 15.69 2.40
N LEU A 26 -2.85 15.22 2.62
CA LEU A 26 -4.04 16.07 2.52
C LEU A 26 -3.90 17.30 3.41
N LYS A 27 -3.45 17.10 4.66
CA LYS A 27 -3.27 18.19 5.61
C LYS A 27 -2.10 19.11 5.26
N TRP A 28 -1.00 18.60 4.72
CA TRP A 28 0.19 19.41 4.47
C TRP A 28 0.16 20.15 3.14
N VAL A 29 -0.35 19.52 2.08
CA VAL A 29 -0.35 20.10 0.74
C VAL A 29 -1.60 20.94 0.51
N TRP A 30 -2.76 20.48 0.96
CA TRP A 30 -4.05 21.15 0.74
C TRP A 30 -4.62 21.84 1.99
N ASN A 31 -4.02 21.64 3.17
CA ASN A 31 -4.53 22.15 4.44
C ASN A 31 -5.96 21.68 4.80
N GLU A 32 -6.42 20.62 4.17
CA GLU A 32 -7.75 20.04 4.36
C GLU A 32 -7.74 18.87 5.35
N THR A 33 -8.93 18.45 5.78
CA THR A 33 -9.13 17.24 6.57
C THR A 33 -10.26 16.42 5.96
N LEU A 34 -10.17 15.10 6.14
CA LEU A 34 -11.09 14.13 5.55
C LEU A 34 -12.55 14.28 5.97
N GLY A 35 -12.84 14.99 7.07
CA GLY A 35 -14.22 15.27 7.51
C GLY A 35 -15.14 14.06 7.42
N GLY A 36 -16.20 14.17 6.60
CA GLY A 36 -17.19 13.12 6.36
C GLY A 36 -16.76 12.02 5.38
N ASP A 37 -15.69 12.22 4.60
CA ASP A 37 -15.26 11.30 3.55
C ASP A 37 -14.34 10.18 4.06
N LEU A 38 -13.92 10.27 5.32
CA LEU A 38 -13.06 9.27 5.97
C LEU A 38 -13.65 7.85 5.87
N ALA A 39 -14.96 7.71 6.11
CA ALA A 39 -15.62 6.40 6.08
C ALA A 39 -15.60 5.79 4.67
N ALA A 40 -15.85 6.62 3.65
CA ALA A 40 -15.82 6.17 2.25
C ALA A 40 -14.40 5.75 1.86
N ILE A 41 -13.39 6.52 2.22
CA ILE A 41 -12.00 6.23 1.88
C ILE A 41 -11.48 4.99 2.61
N LEU A 42 -11.83 4.80 3.88
CA LEU A 42 -11.51 3.56 4.60
C LEU A 42 -12.19 2.36 3.96
N PHE A 43 -13.46 2.49 3.56
CA PHE A 43 -14.22 1.38 2.98
C PHE A 43 -13.73 1.01 1.58
N TYR A 44 -13.75 1.95 0.63
CA TYR A 44 -13.33 1.70 -0.75
C TYR A 44 -11.82 1.44 -0.84
N GLY A 45 -11.01 2.22 -0.12
CA GLY A 45 -9.57 1.98 -0.02
C GLY A 45 -9.27 0.61 0.59
N GLY A 46 -10.01 0.19 1.62
CA GLY A 46 -9.88 -1.13 2.22
C GLY A 46 -10.21 -2.27 1.27
N ILE A 47 -11.31 -2.16 0.52
CA ILE A 47 -11.71 -3.15 -0.49
C ILE A 47 -10.62 -3.27 -1.56
N ILE A 48 -10.21 -2.16 -2.19
CA ILE A 48 -9.17 -2.16 -3.22
C ILE A 48 -7.84 -2.69 -2.67
N PHE A 49 -7.47 -2.30 -1.44
CA PHE A 49 -6.25 -2.79 -0.82
C PHE A 49 -6.26 -4.31 -0.62
N LEU A 50 -7.33 -4.87 -0.04
CA LEU A 50 -7.40 -6.30 0.26
C LEU A 50 -7.58 -7.17 -0.99
N THR A 51 -8.35 -6.69 -1.98
CA THR A 51 -8.69 -7.47 -3.17
C THR A 51 -7.67 -7.33 -4.29
N ILE A 52 -6.96 -6.20 -4.37
CA ILE A 52 -6.03 -5.89 -5.46
C ILE A 52 -4.61 -5.75 -4.93
N CYS A 53 -4.34 -4.78 -4.04
CA CYS A 53 -2.97 -4.51 -3.60
C CYS A 53 -2.33 -5.71 -2.91
N PHE A 54 -3.01 -6.29 -1.94
CA PHE A 54 -2.45 -7.33 -1.09
C PHE A 54 -2.05 -8.59 -1.87
N PRO A 55 -2.90 -9.15 -2.76
CA PRO A 55 -2.50 -10.24 -3.64
C PRO A 55 -1.31 -9.87 -4.53
N ILE A 56 -1.28 -8.65 -5.09
CA ILE A 56 -0.15 -8.21 -5.94
C ILE A 56 1.12 -8.11 -5.11
N TYR A 57 1.07 -7.54 -3.90
CA TYR A 57 2.23 -7.44 -3.02
C TYR A 57 2.78 -8.82 -2.67
N LEU A 58 1.92 -9.79 -2.33
CA LEU A 58 2.35 -11.16 -2.11
C LEU A 58 3.00 -11.77 -3.37
N GLY A 59 2.41 -11.53 -4.54
CA GLY A 59 2.97 -11.95 -5.83
C GLY A 59 4.34 -11.35 -6.11
N VAL A 60 4.53 -10.06 -5.85
CA VAL A 60 5.82 -9.36 -5.97
C VAL A 60 6.86 -9.95 -5.03
N ILE A 61 6.51 -10.15 -3.75
CA ILE A 61 7.40 -10.77 -2.77
C ILE A 61 7.80 -12.18 -3.21
N HIS A 62 6.84 -12.98 -3.71
CA HIS A 62 7.10 -14.32 -4.20
C HIS A 62 8.03 -14.33 -5.43
N LEU A 63 7.81 -13.41 -6.37
CA LEU A 63 8.66 -13.24 -7.54
C LEU A 63 10.09 -12.86 -7.14
N ILE A 64 10.25 -11.91 -6.22
CA ILE A 64 11.57 -11.50 -5.73
C ILE A 64 12.26 -12.67 -5.04
N ASP A 65 11.53 -13.45 -4.25
CA ASP A 65 12.06 -14.63 -3.56
C ASP A 65 12.62 -15.68 -4.53
N LYS A 66 11.99 -15.84 -5.70
CA LYS A 66 12.35 -16.80 -6.73
C LYS A 66 13.51 -16.31 -7.60
N CYS A 67 13.56 -15.02 -7.91
CA CYS A 67 14.50 -14.46 -8.88
C CYS A 67 15.79 -13.91 -8.25
N PHE A 68 15.76 -13.52 -6.98
CA PHE A 68 16.89 -12.84 -6.33
C PHE A 68 17.28 -13.53 -5.02
N HIS A 69 18.58 -13.66 -4.77
CA HIS A 69 19.10 -14.20 -3.51
C HIS A 69 19.66 -13.13 -2.57
N GLN A 70 20.03 -11.96 -3.10
CA GLN A 70 20.62 -10.85 -2.35
C GLN A 70 19.70 -9.62 -2.36
N TYR A 71 19.94 -8.68 -1.45
CA TYR A 71 19.26 -7.37 -1.37
C TYR A 71 17.73 -7.41 -1.23
N LYS A 72 17.16 -8.54 -0.79
CA LYS A 72 15.70 -8.70 -0.60
C LYS A 72 15.07 -7.62 0.29
N GLY A 73 15.81 -7.11 1.28
CA GLY A 73 15.35 -6.03 2.16
C GLY A 73 15.09 -4.70 1.45
N LEU A 74 15.78 -4.44 0.33
CA LEU A 74 15.52 -3.29 -0.52
C LEU A 74 14.48 -3.61 -1.61
N LEU A 75 14.59 -4.79 -2.22
CA LEU A 75 13.74 -5.18 -3.34
C LEU A 75 12.28 -5.35 -2.93
N TYR A 76 11.99 -5.86 -1.73
CA TYR A 76 10.63 -6.01 -1.24
C TYR A 76 9.86 -4.69 -1.16
N PRO A 77 10.33 -3.66 -0.41
CA PRO A 77 9.62 -2.39 -0.34
C PRO A 77 9.55 -1.70 -1.70
N LEU A 78 10.64 -1.67 -2.48
CA LEU A 78 10.63 -1.04 -3.81
C LEU A 78 9.66 -1.73 -4.76
N GLY A 79 9.66 -3.06 -4.81
CA GLY A 79 8.75 -3.82 -5.65
C GLY A 79 7.29 -3.56 -5.30
N CYS A 80 6.95 -3.58 -4.01
CA CYS A 80 5.58 -3.29 -3.55
C CYS A 80 5.19 -1.83 -3.78
N MET A 81 6.11 -0.88 -3.64
CA MET A 81 5.86 0.53 -3.95
C MET A 81 5.53 0.72 -5.43
N LEU A 82 6.27 0.11 -6.36
CA LEU A 82 6.08 0.30 -7.80
C LEU A 82 4.70 -0.13 -8.32
N VAL A 83 3.96 -0.93 -7.54
CA VAL A 83 2.61 -1.37 -7.87
C VAL A 83 1.58 -0.26 -7.69
N PHE A 84 1.89 0.83 -6.97
CA PHE A 84 0.94 1.88 -6.53
C PHE A 84 -0.01 2.40 -7.63
N PHE A 85 0.46 2.41 -8.88
CA PHE A 85 -0.29 2.93 -10.02
C PHE A 85 -1.54 2.11 -10.34
N ILE A 86 -1.47 0.78 -10.20
CA ILE A 86 -2.57 -0.14 -10.49
C ILE A 86 -3.77 0.13 -9.56
N PRO A 87 -3.64 0.06 -8.22
CA PRO A 87 -4.76 0.28 -7.34
C PRO A 87 -5.27 1.72 -7.35
N THR A 88 -4.41 2.73 -7.58
CA THR A 88 -4.90 4.10 -7.80
C THR A 88 -5.79 4.19 -9.02
N LEU A 89 -5.40 3.58 -10.15
CA LEU A 89 -6.21 3.56 -11.35
C LEU A 89 -7.58 2.92 -11.11
N PHE A 90 -7.64 1.76 -10.45
CA PHE A 90 -8.90 1.11 -10.13
C PHE A 90 -9.81 1.98 -9.26
N LEU A 91 -9.22 2.66 -8.29
CA LEU A 91 -9.96 3.51 -7.37
C LEU A 91 -10.49 4.76 -8.11
N ASN A 92 -9.69 5.39 -8.95
CA ASN A 92 -10.12 6.51 -9.80
C ASN A 92 -11.24 6.13 -10.76
N LEU A 93 -11.12 4.96 -11.41
CA LEU A 93 -12.17 4.44 -12.29
C LEU A 93 -13.49 4.23 -11.56
N LEU A 94 -13.45 3.79 -10.29
CA LEU A 94 -14.64 3.62 -9.46
C LEU A 94 -15.33 4.95 -9.14
N PHE A 95 -14.56 6.05 -9.06
CA PHE A 95 -15.08 7.41 -8.90
C PHE A 95 -15.25 8.17 -10.23
N GLY A 96 -15.08 7.49 -11.38
CA GLY A 96 -15.34 8.06 -12.71
C GLY A 96 -14.26 8.99 -13.26
N SER A 97 -13.05 8.97 -12.70
CA SER A 97 -11.90 9.77 -13.17
C SER A 97 -10.84 8.91 -13.87
N PHE A 98 -10.24 9.46 -14.92
CA PHE A 98 -9.05 8.90 -15.58
C PHE A 98 -7.79 9.75 -15.33
N ASP A 99 -7.93 10.87 -14.61
CA ASP A 99 -6.81 11.78 -14.37
C ASP A 99 -5.96 11.28 -13.19
N LEU A 100 -4.90 10.54 -13.52
CA LEU A 100 -3.96 9.97 -12.55
C LEU A 100 -3.05 11.03 -11.91
N LEU A 101 -3.04 12.26 -12.43
CA LEU A 101 -2.26 13.37 -11.86
C LEU A 101 -3.15 14.37 -11.11
N SER A 102 -4.44 14.06 -10.96
CA SER A 102 -5.33 14.88 -10.15
C SER A 102 -4.88 14.90 -8.68
N PRO A 103 -5.21 15.97 -7.93
CA PRO A 103 -4.96 16.04 -6.48
C PRO A 103 -5.38 14.79 -5.71
N GLU A 104 -6.55 14.24 -6.01
CA GLU A 104 -7.11 13.04 -5.38
C GLU A 104 -6.26 11.81 -5.72
N SER A 105 -5.87 11.66 -6.98
CA SER A 105 -4.99 10.59 -7.44
C SER A 105 -3.63 10.63 -6.75
N MET A 106 -3.07 11.82 -6.54
CA MET A 106 -1.81 11.98 -5.81
C MET A 106 -1.91 11.54 -4.35
N LEU A 107 -3.07 11.75 -3.70
CA LEU A 107 -3.33 11.24 -2.35
C LEU A 107 -3.45 9.71 -2.35
N PHE A 108 -4.08 9.11 -3.35
CA PHE A 108 -4.11 7.65 -3.47
C PHE A 108 -2.74 7.06 -3.82
N HIS A 109 -1.93 7.76 -4.62
CA HIS A 109 -0.56 7.37 -4.89
C HIS A 109 0.26 7.34 -3.60
N SER A 110 0.16 8.38 -2.77
CA SER A 110 0.88 8.40 -1.50
C SER A 110 0.42 7.30 -0.54
N PHE A 111 -0.89 7.04 -0.49
CA PHE A 111 -1.47 5.92 0.25
C PHE A 111 -0.81 4.59 -0.18
N PHE A 112 -0.86 4.25 -1.47
CA PHE A 112 -0.38 2.95 -1.94
C PHE A 112 1.14 2.84 -1.93
N LEU A 113 1.88 3.93 -2.17
CA LEU A 113 3.33 3.97 -2.04
C LEU A 113 3.76 3.68 -0.60
N THR A 114 3.20 4.40 0.38
CA THR A 114 3.54 4.17 1.79
C THR A 114 3.10 2.78 2.25
N ALA A 115 1.92 2.33 1.82
CA ALA A 115 1.45 0.99 2.13
C ALA A 115 2.40 -0.08 1.57
N GLY A 116 2.81 0.03 0.30
CA GLY A 116 3.76 -0.90 -0.33
C GLY A 116 5.12 -0.92 0.37
N PHE A 117 5.64 0.26 0.74
CA PHE A 117 6.87 0.37 1.52
C PHE A 117 6.79 -0.40 2.84
N ILE A 118 5.77 -0.10 3.66
CA ILE A 118 5.61 -0.73 4.97
C ILE A 118 5.36 -2.23 4.83
N PHE A 119 4.58 -2.66 3.85
CA PHE A 119 4.35 -4.08 3.59
C PHE A 119 5.66 -4.81 3.31
N GLY A 120 6.49 -4.28 2.40
CA GLY A 120 7.77 -4.88 2.03
C GLY A 120 8.76 -4.93 3.20
N VAL A 121 8.87 -3.84 3.98
CA VAL A 121 9.70 -3.79 5.19
C VAL A 121 9.24 -4.81 6.22
N CYS A 122 7.94 -4.84 6.54
CA CYS A 122 7.38 -5.82 7.48
C CYS A 122 7.64 -7.25 7.03
N HIS A 123 7.44 -7.56 5.74
CA HIS A 123 7.69 -8.88 5.19
C HIS A 123 9.16 -9.29 5.30
N TRP A 124 10.08 -8.36 5.05
CA TRP A 124 11.52 -8.61 5.20
C TRP A 124 11.88 -8.87 6.67
N CYS A 125 11.48 -7.97 7.58
CA CYS A 125 11.75 -8.10 9.02
C CYS A 125 11.20 -9.43 9.56
N LEU A 126 9.93 -9.75 9.28
CA LEU A 126 9.31 -10.98 9.77
C LEU A 126 9.95 -12.24 9.19
N LYS A 127 10.42 -12.21 7.94
CA LYS A 127 11.14 -13.34 7.36
C LYS A 127 12.55 -13.48 7.94
N HIS A 128 13.18 -12.40 8.39
CA HIS A 128 14.54 -12.40 8.94
C HIS A 128 14.59 -12.66 10.45
N THR A 129 13.59 -12.23 11.22
CA THR A 129 13.53 -12.41 12.68
C THR A 129 13.03 -13.81 13.09
N PHE A 130 12.23 -14.47 12.25
CA PHE A 130 11.71 -15.82 12.50
C PHE A 130 12.44 -16.90 11.69
N ILE A 131 13.75 -16.70 11.46
CA ILE A 131 14.69 -17.74 10.98
C ILE A 131 15.13 -18.58 12.18
#